data_AF-A0A8H8P3Y4-F1
#
_entry.id   AF-A0A8H8P3Y4-F1
#
_cell.length_a   1.000
_cell.length_b   1.000
_cell.length_c   1.000
_cell.angle_alpha   90.00
_cell.angle_beta   90.00
_cell.angle_gamma   90.00
#
_symmetry.space_group_name_H-M   'P 1'
#
loop_
_entity.id
_entity.type
_entity.pdbx_description
1 polymer ?
#
loop_
_entity_poly.entity_id
_entity_poly.type
_entity_poly.pdbx_seq_one_letter_code
_entity_poly.pdbx_strand_id
1 'polypeptide(L)'
;MLSLKLFRQATVSQEAENLQRDIDTLQKLLGNEDPQKIVDRHIKLLHTYNESKDAAQVILGRLAAIKQTSVAKIHEDYDLPLQD
;
A
#
# COMPACT_ATOMS: atom_id res chain seq x y z
N MET A 1 47.00 -13.47 2.39
CA MET A 1 45.84 -13.14 3.26
C MET A 1 45.53 -11.65 3.34
N LEU A 2 46.52 -10.75 3.50
CA LEU A 2 46.27 -9.30 3.62
C LEU A 2 45.62 -8.68 2.36
N SER A 3 46.11 -9.06 1.17
CA SER A 3 45.62 -8.57 -0.12
C SER A 3 44.14 -8.95 -0.41
N LEU A 4 43.71 -10.14 0.02
CA LEU A 4 42.32 -10.60 -0.17
C LEU A 4 41.32 -9.82 0.71
N LYS A 5 41.73 -9.45 1.93
CA LYS A 5 40.92 -8.62 2.83
C LYS A 5 40.77 -7.19 2.30
N LEU A 6 41.84 -6.62 1.77
CA LEU A 6 41.84 -5.29 1.15
C LEU A 6 40.93 -5.25 -0.09
N PHE A 7 41.00 -6.27 -0.94
CA PHE A 7 40.12 -6.38 -2.11
C PHE A 7 38.65 -6.48 -1.70
N ARG A 8 38.32 -7.36 -0.73
CA ARG A 8 36.96 -7.49 -0.21
C ARG A 8 36.45 -6.20 0.45
N GLN A 9 37.31 -5.46 1.14
CA GLN A 9 36.94 -4.20 1.76
C GLN A 9 36.68 -3.11 0.70
N ALA A 10 37.48 -3.07 -0.36
CA ALA A 10 37.28 -2.16 -1.48
C ALA A 10 35.98 -2.46 -2.25
N THR A 11 35.66 -3.73 -2.50
CA THR A 11 34.40 -4.10 -3.17
C THR A 11 33.17 -3.76 -2.33
N VAL A 12 33.21 -4.03 -1.02
CA VAL A 12 32.12 -3.67 -0.10
C VAL A 12 31.94 -2.15 -0.04
N SER A 13 33.03 -1.38 -0.04
CA SER A 13 32.97 0.09 -0.08
C SER A 13 32.30 0.58 -1.38
N GLN A 14 32.65 -0.03 -2.52
CA GLN A 14 32.08 0.37 -3.81
C GLN A 14 30.59 0.02 -3.92
N GLU A 15 30.18 -1.13 -3.41
CA GLU A 15 28.78 -1.55 -3.34
C GLU A 15 27.97 -0.60 -2.45
N ALA A 16 28.50 -0.22 -1.29
CA ALA A 16 27.87 0.75 -0.39
C ALA A 16 27.68 2.12 -1.06
N GLU A 17 28.66 2.60 -1.83
CA GLU A 17 28.54 3.84 -2.59
C GLU A 17 27.45 3.78 -3.66
N ASN A 18 27.36 2.65 -4.39
CA ASN A 18 26.32 2.47 -5.40
C ASN A 18 24.92 2.47 -4.75
N LEU A 19 24.75 1.72 -3.66
CA LEU A 19 23.50 1.71 -2.89
C LEU A 19 23.12 3.10 -2.38
N GLN A 20 24.10 3.90 -1.92
CA GLN A 20 23.83 5.25 -1.47
C GLN A 20 23.36 6.16 -2.62
N ARG A 21 23.94 6.05 -3.82
CA ARG A 21 23.47 6.80 -5.00
C ARG A 21 22.04 6.42 -5.39
N ASP A 22 21.70 5.15 -5.28
CA ASP A 22 20.34 4.67 -5.55
C ASP A 22 19.36 5.22 -4.52
N ILE A 23 19.72 5.20 -3.22
CA ILE A 23 18.93 5.83 -2.15
C ILE A 23 18.71 7.31 -2.43
N ASP A 24 19.76 8.06 -2.77
CA ASP A 24 19.66 9.50 -3.03
C ASP A 24 18.75 9.79 -4.24
N THR A 25 18.81 8.93 -5.27
CA THR A 25 17.95 9.03 -6.46
C THR A 25 16.49 8.78 -6.10
N LEU A 26 16.23 7.72 -5.32
CA LEU A 26 14.88 7.37 -4.86
C LEU A 26 14.31 8.44 -3.92
N GLN A 27 15.10 9.00 -3.01
CA GLN A 27 14.67 10.08 -2.12
C GLN A 27 14.26 11.33 -2.90
N LYS A 28 15.02 11.70 -3.94
CA LYS A 28 14.65 12.81 -4.83
C LYS A 28 13.34 12.55 -5.57
N LEU A 29 13.14 11.34 -6.09
CA LEU A 29 11.88 10.96 -6.75
C LEU A 29 10.68 11.03 -5.80
N LEU A 30 10.89 10.73 -4.51
CA LEU A 30 9.88 10.84 -3.46
C LEU A 30 9.70 12.27 -2.92
N GLY A 31 10.37 13.27 -3.50
CA GLY A 31 10.27 14.66 -3.04
C GLY A 31 10.86 14.90 -1.65
N ASN A 32 11.83 14.08 -1.22
CA ASN A 32 12.41 14.05 0.12
C ASN A 32 11.41 13.77 1.26
N GLU A 33 10.24 13.21 0.95
CA GLU A 33 9.34 12.70 1.99
C GLU A 33 9.89 11.36 2.53
N ASP A 34 9.66 11.11 3.81
CA ASP A 34 10.03 9.86 4.48
C ASP A 34 9.26 8.68 3.85
N PRO A 35 9.93 7.71 3.20
CA PRO A 35 9.28 6.59 2.53
C PRO A 35 8.39 5.78 3.48
N GLN A 36 8.79 5.64 4.76
CA GLN A 36 8.00 4.91 5.74
C GLN A 36 6.68 5.62 6.01
N LYS A 37 6.68 6.95 6.12
CA LYS A 37 5.45 7.73 6.33
C LYS A 37 4.50 7.64 5.15
N ILE A 38 5.01 7.59 3.92
CA ILE A 38 4.19 7.40 2.72
C ILE A 38 3.47 6.06 2.78
N VAL A 39 4.21 4.99 3.04
CA VAL A 39 3.68 3.63 3.13
C VAL A 39 2.68 3.52 4.28
N ASP A 40 3.01 4.03 5.46
CA ASP A 40 2.12 4.01 6.63
C ASP A 40 0.82 4.76 6.37
N ARG A 41 0.88 5.92 5.71
CA ARG A 41 -0.32 6.67 5.30
C ARG A 41 -1.17 5.86 4.34
N HIS A 42 -0.56 5.22 3.35
CA HIS A 42 -1.29 4.40 2.38
C HIS A 42 -1.96 3.19 3.05
N ILE A 43 -1.24 2.49 3.92
CA ILE A 43 -1.77 1.36 4.70
C ILE A 43 -2.98 1.80 5.53
N LYS A 44 -2.88 2.93 6.24
CA LYS A 44 -3.99 3.46 7.02
C LYS A 44 -5.22 3.77 6.17
N LEU A 45 -5.03 4.45 5.04
CA LEU A 45 -6.12 4.77 4.12
C LEU A 45 -6.78 3.50 3.58
N LEU A 46 -6.00 2.48 3.22
CA LEU A 46 -6.51 1.22 2.72
C LEU A 46 -7.32 0.46 3.79
N HIS A 47 -6.84 0.42 5.04
CA HIS A 47 -7.61 -0.16 6.14
C HIS A 47 -8.91 0.59 6.41
N THR A 48 -8.88 1.92 6.48
CA THR A 48 -10.09 2.73 6.68
C THR A 48 -11.10 2.53 5.56
N TYR A 49 -10.62 2.45 4.31
CA TYR A 49 -11.45 2.15 3.15
C TYR A 49 -12.13 0.78 3.29
N ASN A 50 -11.35 -0.27 3.53
CA ASN A 50 -11.87 -1.64 3.66
C ASN A 50 -12.86 -1.76 4.83
N GLU A 51 -12.55 -1.20 5.99
CA GLU A 51 -13.44 -1.21 7.15
C GLU A 51 -14.78 -0.51 6.86
N SER A 52 -14.73 0.65 6.20
CA SER A 52 -15.93 1.39 5.81
C SER A 52 -16.76 0.62 4.78
N LYS A 53 -16.10 0.00 3.80
CA LYS A 53 -16.74 -0.83 2.79
C LYS A 53 -17.41 -2.05 3.41
N ASP A 54 -16.73 -2.76 4.30
CA ASP A 54 -17.25 -3.95 4.97
C ASP A 54 -18.46 -3.59 5.85
N ALA A 55 -18.39 -2.49 6.61
CA ALA A 55 -19.52 -2.00 7.38
C ALA A 55 -20.73 -1.65 6.49
N ALA A 56 -20.50 -1.00 5.36
CA ALA A 56 -21.55 -0.71 4.39
C ALA A 56 -22.17 -2.00 3.83
N GLN A 57 -21.35 -2.99 3.46
CA GLN A 57 -21.82 -4.29 2.95
C GLN A 57 -22.68 -5.05 3.99
N VAL A 58 -22.34 -4.98 5.28
CA VAL A 58 -23.19 -5.54 6.35
C VAL A 58 -24.56 -4.87 6.38
N ILE A 59 -24.61 -3.54 6.24
CA ILE A 59 -25.88 -2.78 6.22
C ILE A 59 -26.69 -3.13 4.98
N LEU A 60 -26.06 -3.17 3.80
CA LEU A 60 -26.71 -3.54 2.54
C LEU A 60 -27.27 -4.97 2.59
N GLY A 61 -26.52 -5.91 3.18
CA GLY A 61 -26.98 -7.28 3.43
C GLY A 61 -28.25 -7.34 4.29
N ARG A 62 -28.28 -6.58 5.39
CA ARG A 62 -29.47 -6.49 6.25
C ARG A 62 -30.65 -5.86 5.53
N LEU A 63 -30.41 -4.79 4.76
CA LEU A 63 -31.44 -4.13 3.97
C LEU A 63 -32.03 -5.06 2.91
N ALA A 64 -31.19 -5.83 2.22
CA ALA A 64 -31.61 -6.82 1.25
C ALA A 64 -32.52 -7.89 1.89
N ALA A 65 -32.16 -8.39 3.08
CA ALA A 65 -32.96 -9.35 3.83
C ALA A 65 -34.34 -8.77 4.23
N ILE A 66 -34.41 -7.53 4.70
CA ILE A 66 -35.67 -6.86 5.04
C ILE A 66 -36.55 -6.68 3.80
N LYS A 67 -35.96 -6.32 2.67
CA LYS A 67 -36.66 -6.17 1.39
C LYS A 67 -36.93 -7.49 0.66
N GLN A 68 -36.51 -8.63 1.21
CA GLN A 68 -36.59 -9.95 0.58
C GLN A 68 -36.03 -9.97 -0.86
N THR A 69 -34.91 -9.26 -1.06
CA THR A 69 -34.23 -9.16 -2.34
C THR A 69 -32.75 -9.50 -2.19
N SER A 70 -31.99 -9.50 -3.29
CA SER A 70 -30.55 -9.74 -3.27
C SER A 70 -29.76 -8.44 -3.00
N VAL A 71 -28.55 -8.58 -2.46
CA VAL A 71 -27.63 -7.43 -2.30
C VAL A 71 -27.33 -6.78 -3.65
N ALA A 72 -27.20 -7.56 -4.72
CA ALA A 72 -27.01 -7.03 -6.07
C ALA A 72 -28.16 -6.14 -6.53
N LYS A 73 -29.41 -6.48 -6.18
CA LYS A 73 -30.57 -5.64 -6.49
C LYS A 73 -30.58 -4.36 -5.66
N ILE A 74 -30.14 -4.41 -4.39
CA ILE A 74 -29.93 -3.18 -3.60
C ILE A 74 -28.87 -2.29 -4.26
N HIS A 75 -27.77 -2.86 -4.74
CA HIS A 75 -26.76 -2.08 -5.47
C HIS A 75 -27.37 -1.40 -6.72
N GLU A 76 -28.16 -2.11 -7.52
CA GLU A 76 -28.85 -1.54 -8.68
C GLU A 76 -29.87 -0.46 -8.28
N ASP A 77 -30.72 -0.72 -7.28
CA ASP A 77 -31.80 0.17 -6.85
C ASP A 77 -31.28 1.50 -6.27
N TYR A 78 -30.05 1.52 -5.73
CA TYR A 78 -29.40 2.70 -5.14
C TYR A 78 -28.22 3.22 -5.96
N ASP A 79 -28.02 2.74 -7.20
CA ASP A 79 -26.93 3.14 -8.10
C ASP A 79 -25.52 3.01 -7.46
N LEU A 80 -25.31 1.90 -6.74
CA LEU A 80 -24.04 1.58 -6.09
C LEU A 80 -23.24 0.57 -6.93
N PRO A 81 -21.93 0.79 -7.15
CA PRO A 81 -21.11 -0.14 -7.90
C PRO A 81 -20.95 -1.48 -7.16
N LEU A 82 -21.01 -2.58 -7.90
CA LEU A 82 -20.85 -3.96 -7.37
C LEU A 82 -19.39 -4.33 -7.10
N GLN A 83 -18.47 -3.64 -7.76
CA GLN A 83 -17.03 -3.82 -7.64
C GLN A 83 -16.40 -2.44 -7.46
N ASP A 84 -15.28 -2.39 -6.75
CA ASP A 84 -14.49 -1.17 -6.60
C ASP A 84 -13.69 -0.86 -7.87
#